data_AF-A0A3Q2DZ70-F1
#
_entry.id   AF-A0A3Q2DZ70-F1
#
_cell.length_a   1.000
_cell.length_b   1.000
_cell.length_c   1.000
_cell.angle_alpha   90.00
_cell.angle_beta   90.00
_cell.angle_gamma   90.00
#
_symmetry.space_group_name_H-M   'P 1'
#
loop_
_entity.id
_entity.type
_entity.pdbx_description
1 polymer ?
#
loop_
_entity_poly.entity_id
_entity_poly.type
_entity_poly.pdbx_seq_one_letter_code
_entity_poly.pdbx_strand_id
1 'polypeptide(L)'
;MMSWLKSASFGGEDVFDENADELHLQSKEWTSNMKKRIKDGYVDGVSAGEEASLQVGFNQGFREGAAQTVAVGRLKGIVSAVWCWCQIQHPEKPVPAGVIDLLQLVTQHEEGIIDGIRKALENPPPSVSDVSESMEDLEVKQPGLGCGGTGCEDTDCCRSEQKMDLESSHHQHNLSSEPSGFPSRSHEGLDLLVRRCMDLVSELGLPQELIHHIEELRNS
;
A
#
# COMPACT_ATOMS: atom_id res chain seq x y z
N MET A 1 71.24 35.47 -64.23
CA MET A 1 71.33 35.15 -62.77
C MET A 1 70.08 35.72 -62.12
N MET A 2 69.16 34.84 -61.71
CA MET A 2 67.87 35.26 -61.14
C MET A 2 67.87 35.21 -59.62
N SER A 3 67.14 36.19 -59.09
CA SER A 3 67.02 36.67 -57.71
C SER A 3 66.29 35.71 -56.79
N TRP A 4 66.62 35.84 -55.50
CA TRP A 4 66.10 35.09 -54.36
C TRP A 4 64.62 35.33 -54.04
N LEU A 5 64.06 34.32 -53.36
CA LEU A 5 62.86 34.26 -52.51
C LEU A 5 61.55 34.87 -53.05
N LYS A 6 60.60 33.98 -53.33
CA LYS A 6 59.19 34.22 -53.03
C LYS A 6 58.53 32.95 -52.53
N SER A 7 58.47 32.82 -51.21
CA SER A 7 57.58 31.89 -50.52
C SER A 7 56.13 32.37 -50.71
N ALA A 8 55.31 31.50 -51.28
CA ALA A 8 53.84 31.43 -51.21
C ALA A 8 53.49 30.07 -51.83
N SER A 9 52.67 29.20 -51.26
CA SER A 9 51.44 29.47 -50.52
C SER A 9 51.24 28.41 -49.45
N PHE A 10 51.01 28.84 -48.22
CA PHE A 10 50.11 28.12 -47.31
C PHE A 10 48.76 28.03 -48.02
N GLY A 11 48.16 26.85 -48.10
CA GLY A 11 46.88 26.70 -48.77
C GLY A 11 46.68 25.29 -49.29
N GLY A 12 46.53 24.35 -48.37
CA GLY A 12 46.19 22.99 -48.72
C GLY A 12 46.40 22.14 -47.49
N GLU A 13 45.29 21.60 -46.98
CA GLU A 13 45.24 20.49 -46.04
C GLU A 13 45.05 20.87 -44.55
N ASP A 14 43.86 21.42 -44.22
CA ASP A 14 43.28 21.23 -42.89
C ASP A 14 42.76 19.78 -42.82
N VAL A 15 43.64 18.83 -42.46
CA VAL A 15 43.36 17.38 -42.46
C VAL A 15 43.12 16.79 -41.08
N PHE A 16 43.17 17.58 -40.02
CA PHE A 16 42.75 17.13 -38.70
C PHE A 16 42.14 18.28 -37.91
N ASP A 17 40.82 18.45 -37.98
CA ASP A 17 40.09 19.08 -36.87
C ASP A 17 39.96 18.04 -35.74
N GLU A 18 41.11 17.69 -35.17
CA GLU A 18 41.25 16.71 -34.08
C GLU A 18 40.43 17.12 -32.85
N ASN A 19 40.19 18.43 -32.68
CA ASN A 19 39.38 19.01 -31.62
C ASN A 19 37.86 18.98 -31.92
N ALA A 20 37.41 19.03 -33.18
CA ALA A 20 35.99 18.84 -33.50
C ALA A 20 35.53 17.41 -33.27
N ASP A 21 36.38 16.41 -33.54
CA ASP A 21 36.06 15.01 -33.24
C ASP A 21 35.95 14.78 -31.73
N GLU A 22 36.82 15.40 -30.91
CA GLU A 22 36.75 15.33 -29.45
C GLU A 22 35.51 16.08 -28.89
N LEU A 23 35.22 17.29 -29.38
CA LEU A 23 34.04 18.06 -28.95
C LEU A 23 32.73 17.38 -29.36
N HIS A 24 32.69 16.78 -30.55
CA HIS A 24 31.54 16.03 -31.04
C HIS A 24 31.35 14.72 -30.27
N LEU A 25 32.45 14.03 -29.91
CA LEU A 25 32.42 12.85 -29.03
C LEU A 25 31.84 13.23 -27.66
N GLN A 26 32.35 14.30 -27.03
CA GLN A 26 31.87 14.79 -25.73
C GLN A 26 30.38 15.18 -25.78
N SER A 27 29.93 15.84 -26.84
CA SER A 27 28.52 16.21 -27.04
C SER A 27 27.60 14.99 -27.19
N LYS A 28 28.07 13.97 -27.92
CA LYS A 28 27.35 12.69 -28.09
C LYS A 28 27.29 11.90 -26.79
N GLU A 29 28.39 11.83 -26.04
CA GLU A 29 28.44 11.20 -24.72
C GLU A 29 27.52 11.90 -23.74
N TRP A 30 27.55 13.24 -23.67
CA TRP A 30 26.64 14.03 -22.85
C TRP A 30 25.17 13.75 -23.18
N THR A 31 24.81 13.77 -24.46
CA THR A 31 23.44 13.52 -24.92
C THR A 31 22.98 12.10 -24.59
N SER A 32 23.85 11.11 -24.80
CA SER A 32 23.59 9.72 -24.44
C SER A 32 23.41 9.55 -22.93
N ASN A 33 24.28 10.16 -22.13
CA ASN A 33 24.24 10.11 -20.67
C ASN A 33 22.97 10.78 -20.13
N MET A 34 22.57 11.92 -20.70
CA MET A 34 21.34 12.62 -20.33
C MET A 34 20.10 11.77 -20.66
N LYS A 35 20.04 11.19 -21.87
CA LYS A 35 18.94 10.30 -22.26
C LYS A 35 18.86 9.08 -21.34
N LYS A 36 20.01 8.52 -20.95
CA LYS A 36 20.10 7.42 -20.00
C LYS A 36 19.53 7.83 -18.63
N ARG A 37 19.93 8.99 -18.08
CA ARG A 37 19.40 9.46 -16.78
C ARG A 37 17.89 9.68 -16.78
N ILE A 38 17.31 10.17 -17.89
CA ILE A 38 15.86 10.33 -18.00
C ILE A 38 15.17 8.97 -17.97
N LYS A 39 15.68 8.00 -18.72
CA LYS A 39 15.14 6.64 -18.74
C LYS A 39 15.30 5.95 -17.37
N ASP A 40 16.49 6.04 -16.78
CA ASP A 40 16.79 5.46 -15.49
C ASP A 40 15.92 6.11 -14.40
N GLY A 41 15.74 7.43 -14.42
CA GLY A 41 14.86 8.14 -13.48
C GLY A 41 13.38 7.81 -13.64
N TYR A 42 12.90 7.54 -14.87
CA TYR A 42 11.54 7.05 -15.08
C TYR A 42 11.35 5.63 -14.51
N VAL A 43 12.29 4.72 -14.79
CA VAL A 43 12.24 3.34 -14.28
C VAL A 43 12.32 3.33 -12.75
N ASP A 44 13.24 4.13 -12.19
CA ASP A 44 13.39 4.31 -10.75
C ASP A 44 12.13 4.91 -10.12
N GLY A 45 11.53 5.92 -10.75
CA GLY A 45 10.28 6.53 -10.29
C GLY A 45 9.09 5.56 -10.28
N VAL A 46 8.97 4.72 -11.31
CA VAL A 46 7.93 3.66 -11.34
C VAL A 46 8.17 2.64 -10.24
N SER A 47 9.41 2.15 -10.10
CA SER A 47 9.78 1.19 -9.06
C SER A 47 9.54 1.74 -7.65
N ALA A 48 9.95 2.98 -7.39
CA ALA A 48 9.75 3.65 -6.12
C ALA A 48 8.27 3.88 -5.80
N GLY A 49 7.46 4.18 -6.83
CA GLY A 49 6.00 4.31 -6.69
C GLY A 49 5.32 3.00 -6.32
N GLU A 50 5.73 1.90 -6.98
CA GLU A 50 5.23 0.55 -6.68
C GLU A 50 5.59 0.13 -5.24
N GLU A 51 6.86 0.28 -4.86
CA GLU A 51 7.33 -0.04 -3.51
C GLU A 51 6.60 0.80 -2.44
N ALA A 52 6.42 2.11 -2.68
CA ALA A 52 5.70 2.98 -1.76
C ALA A 52 4.24 2.54 -1.58
N SER A 53 3.56 2.18 -2.67
CA SER A 53 2.17 1.69 -2.62
C SER A 53 2.06 0.37 -1.86
N LEU A 54 2.97 -0.59 -2.13
CA LEU A 54 3.04 -1.86 -1.42
C LEU A 54 3.27 -1.67 0.08
N GLN A 55 4.18 -0.75 0.46
CA GLN A 55 4.49 -0.48 1.85
C GLN A 55 3.31 0.13 2.60
N VAL A 56 2.54 1.01 1.95
CA VAL A 56 1.29 1.55 2.52
C VAL A 56 0.28 0.43 2.77
N GLY A 57 0.10 -0.47 1.80
CA GLY A 57 -0.77 -1.64 1.94
C GLY A 57 -0.32 -2.58 3.08
N PHE A 58 0.97 -2.87 3.17
CA PHE A 58 1.55 -3.68 4.24
C PHE A 58 1.33 -3.04 5.61
N ASN A 59 1.63 -1.75 5.77
CA ASN A 59 1.46 -1.05 7.04
C ASN A 59 -0.01 -1.06 7.50
N GLN A 60 -0.95 -0.89 6.56
CA GLN A 60 -2.37 -0.96 6.85
C GLN A 60 -2.78 -2.37 7.29
N GLY A 61 -2.44 -3.39 6.51
CA GLY A 61 -2.75 -4.78 6.84
C GLY A 61 -2.10 -5.25 8.14
N PHE A 62 -0.86 -4.83 8.41
CA PHE A 62 -0.17 -5.11 9.66
C PHE A 62 -0.89 -4.46 10.84
N ARG A 63 -1.29 -3.19 10.73
CA ARG A 63 -2.03 -2.49 11.79
C ARG A 63 -3.36 -3.16 12.09
N GLU A 64 -4.12 -3.51 11.06
CA GLU A 64 -5.42 -4.18 11.21
C GLU A 64 -5.28 -5.59 11.81
N GLY A 65 -4.32 -6.38 11.31
CA GLY A 65 -4.03 -7.72 11.83
C GLY A 65 -3.54 -7.68 13.28
N ALA A 66 -2.65 -6.75 13.61
CA ALA A 66 -2.16 -6.55 14.98
C ALA A 66 -3.30 -6.13 15.92
N ALA A 67 -4.14 -5.17 15.52
CA ALA A 67 -5.28 -4.73 16.33
C ALA A 67 -6.23 -5.88 16.69
N GLN A 68 -6.39 -6.86 15.81
CA GLN A 68 -7.27 -8.01 16.06
C GLN A 68 -6.61 -9.13 16.87
N THR A 69 -5.29 -9.26 16.84
CA THR A 69 -4.57 -10.45 17.38
C THR A 69 -3.75 -10.17 18.63
N VAL A 70 -3.30 -8.94 18.87
CA VAL A 70 -2.41 -8.61 20.01
C VAL A 70 -3.07 -8.92 21.36
N ALA A 71 -4.31 -8.50 21.57
CA ALA A 71 -5.02 -8.73 22.83
C ALA A 71 -5.23 -10.23 23.11
N VAL A 72 -5.63 -10.98 22.08
CA VAL A 72 -5.85 -12.44 22.15
C VAL A 72 -4.53 -13.17 22.39
N GLY A 73 -3.44 -12.78 21.72
CA GLY A 73 -2.11 -13.34 21.92
C GLY A 73 -1.59 -13.10 23.33
N ARG A 74 -1.79 -11.90 23.88
CA ARG A 74 -1.47 -11.59 25.28
C ARG A 74 -2.29 -12.45 26.24
N LEU A 75 -3.59 -12.57 26.01
CA LEU A 75 -4.47 -13.42 26.84
C LEU A 75 -4.01 -14.89 26.81
N LYS A 76 -3.69 -15.42 25.63
CA LYS A 76 -3.16 -16.78 25.47
C LYS A 76 -1.86 -16.97 26.25
N GLY A 77 -0.96 -15.98 26.19
CA GLY A 77 0.28 -15.97 26.96
C GLY A 77 0.03 -16.01 28.48
N ILE A 78 -0.90 -15.21 28.98
CA ILE A 78 -1.28 -15.20 30.40
C ILE A 78 -1.86 -16.55 30.82
N VAL A 79 -2.85 -17.08 30.09
CA VAL A 79 -3.47 -18.37 30.41
C VAL A 79 -2.45 -19.52 30.37
N SER A 80 -1.52 -19.49 29.40
CA SER A 80 -0.42 -20.47 29.32
C SER A 80 0.52 -20.38 30.53
N ALA A 81 0.81 -19.16 31.00
CA ALA A 81 1.61 -18.96 32.21
C ALA A 81 0.89 -19.46 33.47
N VAL A 82 -0.42 -19.21 33.59
CA VAL A 82 -1.26 -19.76 34.68
C VAL A 82 -1.28 -21.29 34.66
N TRP A 83 -1.46 -21.88 33.47
CA TRP A 83 -1.40 -23.33 33.30
C TRP A 83 -0.05 -23.91 33.76
N CYS A 84 1.05 -23.28 33.36
CA CYS A 84 2.40 -23.69 33.78
C CYS A 84 2.60 -23.54 35.29
N TRP A 85 2.13 -22.43 35.88
CA TRP A 85 2.17 -22.20 37.32
C TRP A 85 1.42 -23.29 38.09
N CYS A 86 0.22 -23.69 37.63
CA CYS A 86 -0.53 -24.78 38.25
C CYS A 86 0.26 -26.10 38.30
N GLN A 87 1.01 -26.42 37.23
CA GLN A 87 1.85 -27.61 37.19
C GLN A 87 3.03 -27.54 38.17
N ILE A 88 3.66 -26.38 38.28
CA ILE A 88 4.82 -26.17 39.15
C ILE A 88 4.41 -26.24 40.62
N GLN A 89 3.29 -25.63 40.98
CA GLN A 89 2.82 -25.60 42.38
C GLN A 89 2.37 -26.97 42.89
N HIS A 90 1.75 -27.77 42.02
CA HIS A 90 1.23 -29.09 42.39
C HIS A 90 1.54 -30.14 41.33
N PRO A 91 2.78 -30.63 41.23
CA PRO A 91 3.17 -31.62 40.22
C PRO A 91 2.37 -32.93 40.29
N GLU A 92 1.90 -33.27 41.48
CA GLU A 92 1.11 -34.48 41.78
C GLU A 92 -0.38 -34.33 41.42
N LYS A 93 -0.87 -33.10 41.20
CA LYS A 93 -2.28 -32.83 40.90
C LYS A 93 -2.44 -32.41 39.44
N PRO A 94 -3.48 -32.90 38.73
CA PRO A 94 -3.76 -32.42 37.40
C PRO A 94 -4.11 -30.93 37.42
N VAL A 95 -3.76 -30.22 36.36
CA VAL A 95 -4.13 -28.82 36.17
C VAL A 95 -5.66 -28.71 36.20
N PRO A 96 -6.24 -27.68 36.85
CA PRO A 96 -7.69 -27.48 36.87
C PRO A 96 -8.29 -27.46 35.46
N ALA A 97 -9.38 -28.20 35.26
CA ALA A 97 -10.05 -28.31 33.96
C ALA A 97 -10.43 -26.93 33.40
N GLY A 98 -10.85 -25.99 34.25
CA GLY A 98 -11.19 -24.63 33.82
C GLY A 98 -10.04 -23.88 33.13
N VAL A 99 -8.79 -24.11 33.55
CA VAL A 99 -7.60 -23.50 32.92
C VAL A 99 -7.32 -24.14 31.55
N ILE A 100 -7.48 -25.46 31.44
CA ILE A 100 -7.31 -26.20 30.19
C ILE A 100 -8.39 -25.77 29.19
N ASP A 101 -9.64 -25.73 29.63
CA ASP A 101 -10.80 -25.31 28.82
C ASP A 101 -10.63 -23.87 28.34
N LEU A 102 -10.19 -22.96 29.22
CA LEU A 102 -9.95 -21.57 28.84
C LEU A 102 -8.83 -21.45 27.79
N LEU A 103 -7.73 -22.18 27.97
CA LEU A 103 -6.63 -22.18 26.99
C LEU A 103 -7.09 -22.68 25.62
N GLN A 104 -7.92 -23.74 25.60
CA GLN A 104 -8.51 -24.25 24.37
C GLN A 104 -9.45 -23.25 23.71
N LEU A 105 -10.31 -22.58 24.49
CA LEU A 105 -11.22 -21.55 23.98
C LEU A 105 -10.48 -20.34 23.41
N VAL A 106 -9.42 -19.87 24.08
CA VAL A 106 -8.58 -18.77 23.57
C VAL A 106 -7.88 -19.18 22.27
N THR A 107 -7.38 -20.42 22.20
CA THR A 107 -6.76 -20.95 20.98
C THR A 107 -7.75 -21.03 19.82
N GLN A 108 -8.97 -21.52 20.07
CA GLN A 108 -10.02 -21.57 19.05
C GLN A 108 -10.44 -20.18 18.58
N HIS A 109 -10.49 -19.21 19.50
CA HIS A 109 -10.81 -17.83 19.15
C HIS A 109 -9.73 -17.20 18.27
N GLU A 110 -8.45 -17.43 18.58
CA GLU A 110 -7.30 -17.01 17.76
C GLU A 110 -7.37 -17.63 16.36
N GLU A 111 -7.59 -18.94 16.26
CA GLU A 111 -7.73 -19.65 14.99
C GLU A 111 -8.88 -19.07 14.15
N GLY A 112 -10.01 -18.73 14.78
CA GLY A 112 -11.14 -18.09 14.12
C GLY A 112 -10.82 -16.71 13.55
N ILE A 113 -10.01 -15.91 14.26
CA ILE A 113 -9.53 -14.60 13.77
C ILE A 113 -8.59 -14.80 12.59
N ILE A 114 -7.61 -15.71 12.70
CA ILE A 114 -6.64 -15.99 11.63
C ILE A 114 -7.35 -16.50 10.36
N ASP A 115 -8.32 -17.40 10.53
CA ASP A 115 -9.14 -17.90 9.41
C ASP A 115 -9.99 -16.79 8.78
N GLY A 116 -10.55 -15.89 9.59
CA GLY A 116 -11.24 -14.69 9.11
C GLY A 116 -10.34 -13.79 8.27
N ILE A 117 -9.12 -13.51 8.74
CA ILE A 117 -8.11 -12.74 8.02
C ILE A 117 -7.73 -13.43 6.71
N ARG A 118 -7.47 -14.74 6.73
CA ARG A 118 -7.14 -15.52 5.54
C ARG A 118 -8.24 -15.43 4.48
N LYS A 119 -9.50 -15.61 4.88
CA LYS A 119 -10.66 -15.54 3.96
C LYS A 119 -10.81 -14.17 3.32
N ALA A 120 -10.54 -13.10 4.06
CA ALA A 120 -10.55 -11.74 3.55
C ALA A 120 -9.41 -11.49 2.54
N LEU A 121 -8.26 -12.12 2.71
CA LEU A 121 -7.14 -12.05 1.76
C LEU A 121 -7.39 -12.89 0.49
N GLU A 122 -8.02 -14.05 0.62
CA GLU A 122 -8.34 -14.93 -0.52
C GLU A 122 -9.48 -14.37 -1.39
N ASN A 123 -10.41 -13.61 -0.80
CA ASN A 123 -11.53 -12.98 -1.50
C ASN A 123 -11.54 -11.48 -1.18
N PRO A 124 -10.60 -10.70 -1.74
CA PRO A 124 -10.54 -9.27 -1.47
C PRO A 124 -11.83 -8.60 -1.99
N PRO A 125 -12.35 -7.58 -1.28
CA PRO A 125 -13.43 -6.76 -1.81
C PRO A 125 -12.98 -6.13 -3.14
N PRO A 126 -13.90 -5.97 -4.12
CA PRO A 126 -13.55 -5.48 -5.45
C PRO A 126 -12.83 -4.14 -5.35
N SER A 127 -11.60 -4.08 -5.87
CA SER A 127 -10.77 -2.89 -5.85
C SER A 127 -11.02 -2.05 -7.10
N VAL A 128 -10.70 -0.75 -7.03
CA VAL A 128 -10.80 0.16 -8.19
C VAL A 128 -9.86 -0.27 -9.32
N SER A 129 -8.78 -1.00 -9.02
CA SER A 129 -7.88 -1.59 -10.03
C SER A 129 -8.59 -2.65 -10.86
N ASP A 130 -9.47 -3.46 -10.25
CA ASP A 130 -10.24 -4.51 -10.93
C ASP A 130 -11.27 -3.91 -11.91
N VAL A 131 -11.68 -2.66 -11.69
CA VAL A 131 -12.57 -1.93 -12.61
C VAL A 131 -11.81 -1.33 -13.80
N SER A 132 -10.51 -1.02 -13.64
CA SER A 132 -9.68 -0.43 -14.69
C SER A 132 -9.34 -1.43 -15.80
N GLU A 133 -9.18 -2.71 -15.48
CA GLU A 133 -8.93 -3.77 -16.47
C GLU A 133 -10.14 -3.97 -17.42
N SER A 134 -11.34 -3.56 -16.99
CA SER A 134 -12.55 -3.58 -17.82
C SER A 134 -12.66 -2.40 -18.83
N MET A 135 -11.78 -1.39 -18.76
CA MET A 135 -11.79 -0.26 -19.70
C MET A 135 -10.95 -0.51 -20.96
N GLU A 136 -10.14 -1.57 -21.01
CA GLU A 136 -9.33 -1.90 -22.18
C GLU A 136 -10.13 -2.52 -23.34
N ASP A 137 -11.39 -2.91 -23.11
CA ASP A 137 -12.28 -3.54 -24.13
C ASP A 137 -13.30 -2.56 -24.75
N LEU A 138 -13.24 -1.28 -24.41
CA LEU A 138 -13.97 -0.23 -25.12
C LEU A 138 -13.13 0.23 -26.32
N GLU A 139 -13.10 -0.59 -27.37
CA GLU A 139 -12.70 -0.14 -28.71
C GLU A 139 -13.61 1.03 -29.12
N VAL A 140 -13.16 2.25 -28.87
CA VAL A 140 -13.71 3.44 -29.50
C VAL A 140 -13.40 3.28 -30.99
N LYS A 141 -14.39 2.80 -31.74
CA LYS A 141 -14.35 2.83 -33.21
C LYS A 141 -13.91 4.24 -33.59
N GLN A 142 -12.74 4.35 -34.22
CA GLN A 142 -12.30 5.59 -34.85
C GLN A 142 -13.48 6.09 -35.69
N PRO A 143 -13.92 7.36 -35.57
CA PRO A 143 -14.83 7.90 -36.55
C PRO A 143 -14.05 7.83 -37.86
N GLY A 144 -14.50 6.92 -38.73
CA GLY A 144 -13.87 6.68 -40.00
C GLY A 144 -13.64 8.02 -40.70
N LEU A 145 -12.46 8.15 -41.32
CA LEU A 145 -12.28 9.06 -42.43
C LEU A 145 -13.47 8.86 -43.38
N GLY A 146 -14.39 9.82 -43.36
CA GLY A 146 -15.73 9.62 -43.89
C GLY A 146 -16.53 10.90 -43.99
N CYS A 147 -15.89 12.00 -44.40
CA CYS A 147 -16.62 13.09 -45.05
C CYS A 147 -15.75 13.69 -46.17
N GLY A 148 -15.52 12.90 -47.21
CA GLY A 148 -15.21 13.42 -48.53
C GLY A 148 -16.52 13.58 -49.29
N GLY A 149 -17.04 14.81 -49.37
CA GLY A 149 -18.30 15.10 -50.06
C GLY A 149 -18.68 16.58 -49.97
N THR A 150 -17.89 17.41 -50.63
CA THR A 150 -18.25 18.71 -51.26
C THR A 150 -19.38 19.53 -50.62
N GLY A 151 -19.01 20.64 -49.96
CA GLY A 151 -19.89 21.80 -49.76
C GLY A 151 -20.27 22.09 -48.30
N CYS A 152 -19.39 22.75 -47.56
CA CYS A 152 -19.78 23.49 -46.36
C CYS A 152 -18.93 24.77 -46.29
N GLU A 153 -19.37 25.80 -47.01
CA GLU A 153 -19.02 27.19 -46.70
C GLU A 153 -20.01 27.64 -45.63
N ASP A 154 -19.60 27.61 -44.37
CA ASP A 154 -19.61 28.79 -43.52
C ASP A 154 -19.05 28.47 -42.13
N THR A 155 -18.34 29.46 -41.61
CA THR A 155 -17.48 29.50 -40.44
C THR A 155 -18.18 29.23 -39.10
N ASP A 156 -17.36 28.86 -38.10
CA ASP A 156 -17.64 28.73 -36.66
C ASP A 156 -18.22 27.40 -36.13
N CYS A 157 -17.38 26.37 -36.10
CA CYS A 157 -17.47 25.33 -35.07
C CYS A 157 -16.51 25.68 -33.93
N CYS A 158 -17.11 26.13 -32.82
CA CYS A 158 -16.51 26.22 -31.48
C CYS A 158 -15.67 27.47 -31.18
N ARG A 159 -16.32 28.62 -31.05
CA ARG A 159 -15.84 29.68 -30.16
C ARG A 159 -16.99 30.48 -29.55
N SER A 160 -17.18 30.38 -28.23
CA SER A 160 -17.75 31.46 -27.42
C SER A 160 -17.45 31.24 -25.94
N GLU A 161 -16.59 32.11 -25.41
CA GLU A 161 -16.40 32.38 -23.99
C GLU A 161 -17.43 33.45 -23.54
N GLN A 162 -18.11 33.26 -22.40
CA GLN A 162 -18.74 34.30 -21.54
C GLN A 162 -19.44 33.61 -20.34
N LYS A 163 -19.71 34.19 -19.17
CA LYS A 163 -19.06 35.13 -18.23
C LYS A 163 -19.99 35.15 -17.00
N MET A 164 -19.46 34.88 -15.79
CA MET A 164 -19.90 35.24 -14.41
C MET A 164 -21.39 35.20 -13.93
N ASP A 165 -21.56 34.60 -12.73
CA ASP A 165 -22.50 34.85 -11.60
C ASP A 165 -24.04 34.72 -11.75
N LEU A 166 -24.67 33.75 -11.04
CA LEU A 166 -25.20 33.87 -9.65
C LEU A 166 -26.27 32.79 -9.34
N GLU A 167 -26.09 32.10 -8.21
CA GLU A 167 -27.03 31.32 -7.36
C GLU A 167 -28.04 30.30 -7.96
N SER A 168 -27.86 29.03 -7.59
CA SER A 168 -28.94 28.23 -6.96
C SER A 168 -28.38 26.99 -6.23
N SER A 169 -28.48 27.05 -4.91
CA SER A 169 -28.66 25.99 -3.91
C SER A 169 -28.64 24.51 -4.32
N HIS A 170 -27.77 23.73 -3.65
CA HIS A 170 -28.11 22.56 -2.80
C HIS A 170 -27.01 21.48 -2.80
N HIS A 171 -26.64 21.11 -1.56
CA HIS A 171 -25.97 19.88 -1.13
C HIS A 171 -24.45 19.79 -1.29
N GLN A 172 -23.77 20.38 -0.31
CA GLN A 172 -22.59 19.78 0.30
C GLN A 172 -22.92 18.34 0.71
N HIS A 173 -22.52 17.36 -0.09
CA HIS A 173 -22.40 15.99 0.41
C HIS A 173 -21.02 15.85 1.04
N ASN A 174 -20.96 16.13 2.34
CA ASN A 174 -19.91 15.62 3.21
C ASN A 174 -19.94 14.09 3.09
N LEU A 175 -19.11 13.52 2.22
CA LEU A 175 -18.78 12.11 2.29
C LEU A 175 -17.68 11.97 3.32
N SER A 176 -18.10 12.08 4.59
CA SER A 176 -17.40 11.45 5.70
C SER A 176 -17.30 9.97 5.38
N SER A 177 -16.09 9.52 5.07
CA SER A 177 -15.75 8.11 5.00
C SER A 177 -16.02 7.48 6.37
N GLU A 178 -17.21 6.91 6.54
CA GLU A 178 -17.43 5.91 7.58
C GLU A 178 -16.45 4.75 7.30
N PRO A 179 -15.64 4.32 8.28
CA PRO A 179 -14.85 3.13 8.10
C PRO A 179 -15.83 1.97 7.96
N SER A 180 -15.77 1.24 6.83
CA SER A 180 -16.60 0.06 6.63
C SER A 180 -16.34 -0.90 7.78
N GLY A 181 -17.31 -0.97 8.68
CA GLY A 181 -17.27 -1.81 9.86
C GLY A 181 -17.06 -3.25 9.43
N PHE A 182 -15.84 -3.74 9.63
CA PHE A 182 -15.61 -5.17 9.82
C PHE A 182 -16.63 -5.65 10.86
N PRO A 183 -17.34 -6.77 10.62
CA PRO A 183 -18.33 -7.22 11.57
C PRO A 183 -17.63 -7.47 12.91
N SER A 184 -18.03 -6.72 13.94
CA SER A 184 -17.48 -6.70 15.31
C SER A 184 -17.65 -8.00 16.09
N ARG A 185 -17.65 -9.15 15.42
CA ARG A 185 -17.86 -10.47 16.00
C ARG A 185 -16.69 -10.93 16.87
N SER A 186 -15.52 -10.27 16.79
CA SER A 186 -14.34 -10.59 17.60
C SER A 186 -14.43 -10.06 19.04
N HIS A 187 -14.96 -8.84 19.24
CA HIS A 187 -14.96 -8.18 20.55
C HIS A 187 -15.78 -8.93 21.59
N GLU A 188 -16.96 -9.43 21.20
CA GLU A 188 -17.86 -10.16 22.11
C GLU A 188 -17.24 -11.49 22.60
N GLY A 189 -16.38 -12.11 21.77
CA GLY A 189 -15.64 -13.31 22.13
C GLY A 189 -14.51 -13.02 23.12
N LEU A 190 -13.69 -12.01 22.84
CA LEU A 190 -12.56 -11.63 23.70
C LEU A 190 -13.02 -11.21 25.10
N ASP A 191 -14.06 -10.37 25.20
CA ASP A 191 -14.58 -9.89 26.49
C ASP A 191 -15.03 -11.04 27.41
N LEU A 192 -15.63 -12.07 26.84
CA LEU A 192 -16.03 -13.27 27.57
C LEU A 192 -14.81 -14.05 28.08
N LEU A 193 -13.78 -14.20 27.25
CA LEU A 193 -12.55 -14.91 27.59
C LEU A 193 -11.74 -14.17 28.66
N VAL A 194 -11.66 -12.84 28.57
CA VAL A 194 -11.03 -11.96 29.57
C VAL A 194 -11.73 -12.12 30.91
N ARG A 195 -13.07 -12.02 30.95
CA ARG A 195 -13.83 -12.21 32.20
C ARG A 195 -13.60 -13.58 32.82
N ARG A 196 -13.69 -14.64 32.02
CA ARG A 196 -13.44 -16.02 32.49
C ARG A 196 -12.01 -16.21 33.00
N CYS A 197 -11.03 -15.53 32.41
CA CYS A 197 -9.65 -15.54 32.89
C CYS A 197 -9.52 -14.85 34.25
N MET A 198 -10.17 -13.71 34.45
CA MET A 198 -10.17 -13.00 35.73
C MET A 198 -10.82 -13.84 36.85
N ASP A 199 -11.94 -14.50 36.55
CA ASP A 199 -12.62 -15.40 37.50
C ASP A 199 -11.69 -16.55 37.93
N LEU A 200 -11.04 -17.21 36.97
CA LEU A 200 -10.08 -18.29 37.24
C LEU A 200 -8.87 -17.81 38.05
N VAL A 201 -8.31 -16.64 37.71
CA VAL A 201 -7.19 -16.06 38.46
C VAL A 201 -7.58 -15.78 39.92
N SER A 202 -8.81 -15.31 40.14
CA SER A 202 -9.37 -15.07 41.47
C SER A 202 -9.58 -16.38 42.25
N GLU A 203 -10.15 -17.41 41.60
CA GLU A 203 -10.37 -18.74 42.19
C GLU A 203 -9.06 -19.44 42.58
N LEU A 204 -8.00 -19.24 41.79
CA LEU A 204 -6.67 -19.79 42.04
C LEU A 204 -5.88 -19.02 43.10
N GLY A 205 -6.40 -17.89 43.60
CA GLY A 205 -5.73 -17.04 44.59
C GLY A 205 -4.45 -16.39 44.06
N LEU A 206 -4.39 -16.09 42.76
CA LEU A 206 -3.26 -15.44 42.12
C LEU A 206 -3.25 -13.92 42.40
N PRO A 207 -2.10 -13.23 42.20
CA PRO A 207 -1.96 -11.81 42.54
C PRO A 207 -2.98 -10.90 41.84
N GLN A 208 -3.50 -9.90 42.56
CA GLN A 208 -4.51 -8.97 42.05
C GLN A 208 -3.97 -8.09 40.92
N GLU A 209 -2.66 -7.86 40.88
CA GLU A 209 -1.97 -7.17 39.79
C GLU A 209 -2.18 -7.87 38.44
N LEU A 210 -2.28 -9.20 38.44
CA LEU A 210 -2.56 -9.97 37.24
C LEU A 210 -3.97 -9.69 36.69
N ILE A 211 -4.95 -9.47 37.58
CA ILE A 211 -6.32 -9.13 37.20
C ILE A 211 -6.37 -7.78 36.49
N HIS A 212 -5.60 -6.79 36.97
CA HIS A 212 -5.48 -5.49 36.29
C HIS A 212 -4.88 -5.63 34.89
N HIS A 213 -3.81 -6.42 34.75
CA HIS A 213 -3.19 -6.69 33.44
C HIS A 213 -4.11 -7.43 32.46
N ILE A 214 -4.98 -8.30 32.96
CA ILE A 214 -5.99 -8.98 32.14
C ILE A 214 -7.08 -8.00 31.72
N GLU A 215 -7.51 -7.09 32.60
CA GLU A 215 -8.51 -6.07 32.30
C GLU A 215 -8.03 -5.07 31.24
N GLU A 216 -6.73 -4.71 31.24
CA GLU A 216 -6.13 -3.86 30.21
C GLU A 216 -6.32 -4.41 28.78
N LEU A 217 -6.47 -5.73 28.61
CA LEU A 217 -6.66 -6.37 27.30
C LEU A 217 -8.00 -6.02 26.63
N ARG A 218 -8.96 -5.49 27.40
CA ARG A 218 -10.24 -5.03 26.84
C ARG A 218 -10.11 -3.69 26.11
N ASN A 219 -9.09 -2.91 26.47
CA ASN A 219 -8.88 -1.55 25.95
C ASN A 219 -7.75 -1.51 24.89
N SER A 220 -7.18 -2.66 24.52
CA SER A 220 -6.03 -2.79 23.62
C SER A 220 -6.42 -3.13 22.19
#